data_AF-A0A959N297-F1
#
_entry.id   AF-A0A959N297-F1
#
_cell.length_a   1.000
_cell.length_b   1.000
_cell.length_c   1.000
_cell.angle_alpha   90.00
_cell.angle_beta   90.00
_cell.angle_gamma   90.00
#
_symmetry.space_group_name_H-M   'P 1'
#
loop_
_entity.id
_entity.type
_entity.pdbx_description
1 polymer ?
#
loop_
_entity_poly.entity_id
_entity_poly.type
_entity_poly.pdbx_seq_one_letter_code
_entity_poly.pdbx_strand_id
1 'polypeptide(L)'
;MIICEGEKTEPLYFTGIKNDIRASALNIQISKRPKNSALQLVEEAIELKEIAKSENNEYDSIWIVIDKDSYSKFEETVSMAESNGINIAFSSISFEIWYLLHFKFTSKPWSKYSDIEKELLKYIPDYYKSNSDMYEKLKDKTSTAITNAKKLREHHKSDLES
;
A
#
# COMPACT_ATOMS: atom_id res chain seq x y z
N MET A 1 -6.35 8.97 7.49
CA MET A 1 -7.09 7.80 6.98
C MET A 1 -6.26 7.07 5.93
N ILE A 2 -6.29 5.74 5.94
CA ILE A 2 -5.71 4.85 4.92
C ILE A 2 -6.84 3.99 4.34
N ILE A 3 -7.01 3.97 3.03
CA ILE A 3 -7.97 3.12 2.33
C ILE A 3 -7.18 2.05 1.56
N CYS A 4 -7.46 0.78 1.85
CA CYS A 4 -6.84 -0.35 1.18
C CYS A 4 -7.79 -0.96 0.14
N GLU A 5 -7.27 -1.27 -1.04
CA GLU A 5 -7.98 -2.06 -2.05
C GLU A 5 -8.11 -3.53 -1.64
N GLY A 6 -7.07 -4.10 -1.02
CA GLY A 6 -7.09 -5.45 -0.48
C GLY A 6 -7.78 -5.54 0.89
N GLU A 7 -8.42 -6.69 1.13
CA GLU A 7 -9.12 -6.98 2.40
C GLU A 7 -8.23 -7.67 3.44
N LYS A 8 -7.01 -8.05 3.07
CA LYS A 8 -6.15 -8.94 3.85
C LYS A 8 -4.82 -8.28 4.15
N THR A 9 -3.87 -8.40 3.23
CA THR A 9 -2.46 -8.10 3.47
C THR A 9 -2.24 -6.67 4.00
N GLU A 10 -2.75 -5.67 3.28
CA GLU A 10 -2.59 -4.25 3.57
C GLU A 10 -3.29 -3.82 4.86
N PRO A 11 -4.61 -4.05 5.05
CA PRO A 11 -5.28 -3.61 6.27
C PRO A 11 -4.76 -4.32 7.52
N LEU A 12 -4.37 -5.61 7.44
CA LEU A 12 -3.75 -6.32 8.56
C LEU A 12 -2.40 -5.69 8.93
N TYR A 13 -1.55 -5.38 7.94
CA TYR A 13 -0.25 -4.76 8.18
C TYR A 13 -0.38 -3.39 8.84
N PHE A 14 -1.23 -2.51 8.30
CA PHE A 14 -1.45 -1.18 8.89
C PHE A 14 -2.12 -1.25 10.26
N THR A 15 -2.97 -2.26 10.50
CA THR A 15 -3.57 -2.49 11.82
C THR A 15 -2.49 -2.89 12.84
N GLY A 16 -1.51 -3.69 12.43
CA GLY A 16 -0.32 -3.97 13.25
C GLY A 16 0.42 -2.69 13.67
N ILE A 17 0.71 -1.81 12.69
CA ILE A 17 1.32 -0.50 12.97
C ILE A 17 0.46 0.30 13.96
N LYS A 18 -0.84 0.43 13.68
CA LYS A 18 -1.79 1.18 14.50
C LYS A 18 -1.73 0.75 15.97
N ASN A 19 -1.69 -0.56 16.20
CA ASN A 19 -1.69 -1.15 17.53
C ASN A 19 -0.37 -0.91 18.26
N ASP A 20 0.76 -1.10 17.59
CA ASP A 20 2.11 -0.96 18.15
C ASP A 20 2.40 0.49 18.57
N ILE A 21 2.05 1.47 17.73
CA ILE A 21 2.26 2.90 18.04
C ILE A 21 1.07 3.54 18.80
N ARG A 22 0.02 2.78 19.09
CA ARG A 22 -1.21 3.23 19.77
C ARG A 22 -1.88 4.44 19.10
N ALA A 23 -1.90 4.48 17.76
CA ALA A 23 -2.49 5.57 16.99
C ALA A 23 -4.01 5.42 16.85
N SER A 24 -4.77 5.80 17.87
CA SER A 24 -6.26 5.74 17.84
C SER A 24 -6.88 6.51 16.67
N ALA A 25 -6.27 7.65 16.31
CA ALA A 25 -6.69 8.51 15.19
C ALA A 25 -6.43 7.89 13.80
N LEU A 26 -5.59 6.85 13.70
CA LEU A 26 -5.33 6.18 12.43
C LEU A 26 -6.56 5.36 12.02
N ASN A 27 -7.36 5.93 11.11
CA ASN A 27 -8.48 5.22 10.50
C ASN A 27 -7.99 4.38 9.30
N ILE A 28 -8.22 3.07 9.34
CA ILE A 28 -7.91 2.11 8.26
C ILE A 28 -9.24 1.60 7.73
N GLN A 29 -9.47 1.82 6.44
CA GLN A 29 -10.67 1.43 5.72
C GLN A 29 -10.30 0.40 4.66
N ILE A 30 -11.20 -0.55 4.44
CA ILE A 30 -11.16 -1.44 3.27
C ILE A 30 -12.18 -0.89 2.30
N SER A 31 -11.77 -0.65 1.06
CA SER A 31 -12.68 -0.14 0.04
C SER A 31 -13.87 -1.08 -0.13
N LYS A 32 -15.07 -0.50 -0.24
CA LYS A 32 -16.30 -1.24 -0.55
C LYS A 32 -16.56 -1.34 -2.05
N ARG A 33 -15.75 -0.67 -2.87
CA ARG A 33 -15.92 -0.63 -4.33
C ARG A 33 -15.30 -1.89 -4.95
N PRO A 34 -15.84 -2.38 -6.08
CA PRO A 34 -15.22 -3.48 -6.79
C PRO A 34 -13.80 -3.09 -7.25
N LYS A 35 -12.90 -4.07 -7.31
CA LYS A 35 -11.46 -3.88 -7.64
C LYS A 35 -11.18 -3.59 -9.13
N ASN A 36 -12.09 -2.90 -9.80
CA ASN A 36 -12.07 -2.74 -11.25
C ASN A 36 -11.86 -1.28 -11.71
N SER A 37 -11.76 -0.32 -10.78
CA SER A 37 -11.40 1.05 -11.14
C SER A 37 -10.77 1.81 -9.97
N ALA A 38 -9.52 2.23 -10.14
CA ALA A 38 -8.82 3.05 -9.14
C ALA A 38 -9.46 4.44 -9.01
N LEU A 39 -10.14 4.93 -10.05
CA LEU A 39 -10.93 6.17 -9.96
C LEU A 39 -12.05 6.05 -8.92
N GLN A 40 -12.72 4.89 -8.83
CA GLN A 40 -13.77 4.68 -7.82
C GLN A 40 -13.20 4.68 -6.40
N LEU A 41 -11.94 4.27 -6.21
CA LEU A 41 -11.26 4.38 -4.91
C LEU A 41 -11.02 5.83 -4.53
N VAL A 42 -10.66 6.67 -5.49
CA VAL A 42 -10.51 8.11 -5.26
C VAL A 42 -11.86 8.76 -4.97
N GLU A 43 -12.92 8.38 -5.69
CA GLU A 43 -14.30 8.84 -5.40
C GLU A 43 -14.73 8.46 -3.98
N GLU A 44 -14.52 7.22 -3.55
CA GLU A 44 -14.82 6.78 -2.17
C GLU A 44 -14.00 7.57 -1.14
N ALA A 45 -12.74 7.86 -1.42
CA ALA A 45 -11.90 8.67 -0.54
C ALA A 45 -12.41 10.12 -0.42
N ILE A 46 -12.92 10.71 -1.51
CA ILE A 46 -13.55 12.03 -1.52
C ILE A 46 -14.85 12.01 -0.72
N GLU A 47 -15.71 11.00 -0.93
CA GLU A 47 -16.96 10.83 -0.17
C GLU A 47 -16.68 10.77 1.34
N LEU A 48 -15.73 9.93 1.77
CA LEU A 48 -15.34 9.79 3.17
C LEU A 48 -14.72 11.07 3.75
N LYS A 49 -13.96 11.82 2.94
CA LYS A 49 -13.41 13.12 3.32
C LYS A 49 -14.51 14.13 3.62
N GLU A 50 -15.50 14.26 2.74
CA GLU A 50 -16.60 15.22 2.92
C GLU A 50 -17.52 14.84 4.08
N ILE A 51 -17.77 13.54 4.30
CA ILE A 51 -18.49 13.06 5.48
C ILE A 51 -17.77 13.49 6.75
N ALA A 52 -16.47 13.16 6.87
CA ALA A 52 -15.66 13.49 8.03
C ALA A 52 -15.61 15.01 8.29
N LYS A 53 -15.56 15.81 7.23
CA LYS A 53 -15.65 17.28 7.30
C LYS A 53 -16.99 17.76 7.84
N SER A 54 -18.10 17.22 7.35
CA SER A 54 -19.45 17.57 7.83
C SER A 54 -19.67 17.22 9.31
N GLU A 55 -18.95 16.22 9.81
CA GLU A 55 -18.96 15.77 11.21
C GLU A 55 -17.93 16.49 12.09
N ASN A 56 -17.23 17.50 11.55
CA ASN A 56 -16.15 18.24 12.24
C ASN A 56 -15.04 17.30 12.77
N ASN A 57 -14.72 16.27 12.00
CA ASN A 57 -13.73 15.23 12.27
C ASN A 57 -12.79 15.04 11.05
N GLU A 58 -12.33 16.14 10.48
CA GLU A 58 -11.48 16.14 9.28
C GLU A 58 -10.20 15.31 9.47
N TYR A 59 -9.78 14.62 8.42
CA TYR A 59 -8.53 13.86 8.44
C TYR A 59 -7.34 14.75 8.08
N ASP A 60 -6.27 14.68 8.87
CA ASP A 60 -4.99 15.38 8.58
C ASP A 60 -4.37 14.92 7.25
N SER A 61 -4.57 13.66 6.89
CA SER A 61 -4.04 13.06 5.66
C SER A 61 -4.89 11.87 5.24
N ILE A 62 -5.08 11.74 3.92
CA ILE A 62 -5.79 10.62 3.31
C ILE A 62 -4.83 9.93 2.35
N TRP A 63 -4.75 8.60 2.48
CA TRP A 63 -3.91 7.72 1.68
C TRP A 63 -4.74 6.60 1.09
N ILE A 64 -4.50 6.29 -0.18
CA ILE A 64 -5.00 5.10 -0.87
C ILE A 64 -3.83 4.15 -1.11
N VAL A 65 -4.02 2.86 -0.82
CA VAL A 65 -3.02 1.80 -1.01
C VAL A 65 -3.57 0.81 -2.03
N ILE A 66 -2.88 0.68 -3.17
CA ILE A 66 -3.32 -0.10 -4.33
C ILE A 66 -2.16 -0.88 -4.98
N ASP A 67 -2.52 -1.93 -5.71
CA ASP A 67 -1.60 -2.63 -6.60
C ASP A 67 -1.76 -2.10 -8.05
N LYS A 68 -0.69 -1.58 -8.66
CA LYS A 68 -0.76 -0.88 -9.96
C LYS A 68 -1.20 -1.78 -11.12
N ASP A 69 -0.77 -3.04 -11.15
CA ASP A 69 -1.03 -3.98 -12.26
C ASP A 69 -2.53 -4.18 -12.56
N SER A 70 -3.40 -3.77 -11.65
CA SER A 70 -4.86 -3.81 -11.82
C SER A 70 -5.44 -2.66 -12.67
N TYR A 71 -4.65 -1.66 -13.09
CA TYR A 71 -5.19 -0.39 -13.59
C TYR A 71 -4.58 0.15 -14.90
N SER A 72 -5.43 0.31 -15.92
CA SER A 72 -5.09 0.93 -17.22
C SER A 72 -5.10 2.47 -17.22
N LYS A 73 -5.75 3.10 -16.23
CA LYS A 73 -5.91 4.56 -16.07
C LYS A 73 -5.20 5.09 -14.83
N PHE A 74 -4.02 4.56 -14.55
CA PHE A 74 -3.29 4.85 -13.32
C PHE A 74 -2.92 6.33 -13.21
N GLU A 75 -2.47 6.95 -14.30
CA GLU A 75 -2.06 8.35 -14.34
C GLU A 75 -3.24 9.32 -14.13
N GLU A 76 -4.40 9.01 -14.72
CA GLU A 76 -5.66 9.75 -14.48
C GLU A 76 -6.06 9.66 -13.00
N THR A 77 -5.91 8.48 -12.40
CA THR A 77 -6.22 8.24 -10.98
C THR A 77 -5.32 9.07 -10.07
N VAL A 78 -4.00 9.07 -10.33
CA VAL A 78 -3.04 9.88 -9.56
C VAL A 78 -3.40 11.36 -9.67
N SER A 79 -3.67 11.85 -10.88
CA SER A 79 -4.04 13.25 -11.11
C SER A 79 -5.32 13.64 -10.35
N MET A 80 -6.34 12.77 -10.36
CA MET A 80 -7.58 12.98 -9.62
C MET A 80 -7.35 13.00 -8.11
N ALA A 81 -6.54 12.08 -7.58
CA ALA A 81 -6.22 12.03 -6.15
C ALA A 81 -5.47 13.29 -5.71
N GLU A 82 -4.44 13.69 -6.45
CA GLU A 82 -3.62 14.88 -6.15
C GLU A 82 -4.45 16.16 -6.13
N SER A 83 -5.32 16.35 -7.13
CA SER A 83 -6.22 17.51 -7.19
C SER A 83 -7.22 17.59 -6.01
N ASN A 84 -7.44 16.48 -5.30
CA ASN A 84 -8.31 16.41 -4.13
C ASN A 84 -7.53 16.31 -2.80
N GLY A 85 -6.20 16.45 -2.83
CA GLY A 85 -5.34 16.36 -1.64
C GLY A 85 -5.28 14.95 -1.05
N ILE A 86 -5.42 13.93 -1.89
CA ILE A 86 -5.37 12.52 -1.53
C ILE A 86 -4.05 11.94 -2.05
N ASN A 87 -3.35 11.19 -1.19
CA ASN A 87 -2.09 10.56 -1.53
C ASN A 87 -2.31 9.12 -2.01
N ILE A 88 -1.47 8.66 -2.95
CA ILE A 88 -1.47 7.27 -3.40
C ILE A 88 -0.12 6.62 -3.05
N ALA A 89 -0.19 5.49 -2.34
CA ALA A 89 0.89 4.53 -2.23
C ALA A 89 0.55 3.33 -3.12
N PHE A 90 1.47 2.93 -4.00
CA PHE A 90 1.24 1.83 -4.91
C PHE A 90 2.40 0.84 -4.94
N SER A 91 2.07 -0.43 -5.12
CA SER A 91 3.01 -1.48 -5.51
C SER A 91 2.96 -1.68 -7.03
N SER A 92 3.98 -2.29 -7.64
CA SER A 92 3.92 -2.62 -9.06
C SER A 92 2.89 -3.73 -9.33
N ILE A 93 2.98 -4.85 -8.62
CA ILE A 93 2.13 -6.03 -8.81
C ILE A 93 1.41 -6.45 -7.54
N SER A 94 2.10 -6.48 -6.41
CA SER A 94 1.43 -6.73 -5.14
C SER A 94 2.16 -6.13 -3.94
N PHE A 95 1.38 -5.88 -2.89
CA PHE A 95 1.87 -5.35 -1.64
C PHE A 95 3.00 -6.19 -1.01
N GLU A 96 3.05 -7.50 -1.25
CA GLU A 96 4.08 -8.40 -0.73
C GLU A 96 5.51 -8.05 -1.19
N ILE A 97 5.67 -7.20 -2.22
CA ILE A 97 6.97 -6.59 -2.55
C ILE A 97 7.49 -5.78 -1.37
N TRP A 98 6.63 -5.05 -0.65
CA TRP A 98 7.00 -4.33 0.57
C TRP A 98 7.57 -5.28 1.63
N TYR A 99 7.02 -6.49 1.76
CA TYR A 99 7.55 -7.50 2.68
C TYR A 99 8.94 -7.99 2.26
N LEU A 100 9.16 -8.26 0.97
CA LEU A 100 10.48 -8.64 0.45
C LEU A 100 11.54 -7.57 0.72
N LEU A 101 11.17 -6.29 0.61
CA LEU A 101 12.09 -5.17 0.82
C LEU A 101 12.63 -5.09 2.26
N HIS A 102 11.97 -5.71 3.26
CA HIS A 102 12.51 -5.83 4.61
C HIS A 102 13.75 -6.73 4.69
N PHE A 103 13.92 -7.65 3.75
CA PHE A 103 15.02 -8.63 3.76
C PHE A 103 16.08 -8.34 2.72
N LYS A 104 15.68 -7.87 1.52
CA LYS A 104 16.61 -7.59 0.43
C LYS A 104 16.14 -6.44 -0.45
N PHE A 105 17.10 -5.74 -1.03
CA PHE A 105 16.84 -4.94 -2.22
C PHE A 105 16.52 -5.87 -3.40
N THR A 106 15.48 -5.54 -4.17
CA THR A 106 15.14 -6.23 -5.42
C THR A 106 14.54 -5.23 -6.41
N SER A 107 15.10 -5.16 -7.61
CA SER A 107 14.52 -4.46 -8.77
C SER A 107 13.99 -5.42 -9.84
N LYS A 108 13.90 -6.72 -9.52
CA LYS A 108 13.43 -7.73 -10.45
C LYS A 108 12.03 -7.36 -10.99
N PRO A 109 11.83 -7.33 -12.31
CA PRO A 109 10.51 -7.13 -12.90
C PRO A 109 9.70 -8.41 -12.70
N TRP A 110 8.97 -8.45 -11.61
CA TRP A 110 7.98 -9.50 -11.38
C TRP A 110 6.89 -9.39 -12.44
N SER A 111 6.26 -10.51 -12.79
CA SER A 111 5.10 -10.56 -13.68
C SER A 111 3.95 -11.39 -13.09
N LYS A 112 4.20 -12.09 -11.98
CA LYS A 112 3.25 -12.98 -11.31
C LYS A 112 3.43 -12.89 -9.81
N TYR A 113 2.31 -12.78 -9.10
CA TYR A 113 2.27 -12.87 -7.64
C TYR A 113 2.94 -14.15 -7.10
N SER A 114 2.73 -15.29 -7.75
CA SER A 114 3.26 -16.58 -7.27
C SER A 114 4.79 -16.64 -7.22
N ASP A 115 5.50 -15.83 -8.03
CA ASP A 115 6.95 -15.77 -7.97
C ASP A 115 7.44 -14.84 -6.84
N ILE A 116 6.68 -13.80 -6.50
CA ILE A 116 6.90 -12.95 -5.32
C ILE A 116 6.70 -13.79 -4.05
N GLU A 117 5.62 -14.55 -3.99
CA GLU A 117 5.29 -15.43 -2.87
C GLU A 117 6.37 -16.49 -2.64
N LYS A 118 6.86 -17.15 -3.70
CA LYS A 118 7.98 -18.11 -3.61
C LYS A 118 9.25 -17.49 -3.05
N GLU A 119 9.58 -16.25 -3.41
CA GLU A 119 10.72 -15.57 -2.80
C GLU A 119 10.48 -15.24 -1.34
N LEU A 120 9.27 -14.79 -1.00
CA LEU A 120 8.93 -14.40 0.37
C LEU A 120 8.99 -15.59 1.32
N LEU A 121 8.54 -16.77 0.87
CA LEU A 121 8.62 -18.03 1.62
C LEU A 121 10.05 -18.46 1.99
N LYS A 122 11.08 -17.94 1.31
CA LYS A 122 12.48 -18.19 1.70
C LYS A 122 12.88 -17.44 2.97
N TYR A 123 12.19 -16.35 3.29
CA TYR A 123 12.44 -15.52 4.47
C TYR A 123 11.40 -15.72 5.56
N ILE A 124 10.15 -16.02 5.17
CA ILE A 124 9.02 -16.25 6.08
C ILE A 124 8.35 -17.57 5.64
N PRO A 125 8.85 -18.73 6.09
CA PRO A 125 8.37 -20.04 5.63
C PRO A 125 6.89 -20.33 5.94
N ASP A 126 6.33 -19.67 6.94
CA ASP A 126 4.94 -19.78 7.38
C ASP A 126 4.05 -18.66 6.82
N TYR A 127 4.50 -17.97 5.77
CA TYR A 127 3.72 -16.91 5.13
C TYR A 127 2.43 -17.43 4.48
N TYR A 128 1.32 -16.73 4.74
CA TYR A 128 0.11 -16.76 3.92
C TYR A 128 -0.61 -15.40 3.98
N LYS A 129 -1.44 -15.09 2.97
CA LYS A 129 -2.07 -13.75 2.78
C LYS A 129 -2.83 -13.18 3.98
N SER A 130 -3.34 -14.03 4.87
CA SER A 130 -4.16 -13.62 6.02
C SER A 130 -3.37 -13.63 7.33
N ASN A 131 -2.04 -13.73 7.30
CA ASN A 131 -1.21 -13.58 8.50
C ASN A 131 -1.39 -12.20 9.12
N SER A 132 -2.01 -12.16 10.30
CA SER A 132 -2.22 -10.93 11.06
C SER A 132 -0.97 -10.45 11.80
N ASP A 133 0.06 -11.29 11.91
CA ASP A 133 1.31 -11.03 12.61
C ASP A 133 2.44 -10.52 11.69
N MET A 134 2.15 -10.26 10.41
CA MET A 134 3.16 -9.82 9.43
C MET A 134 3.88 -8.54 9.86
N TYR A 135 3.18 -7.58 10.45
CA TYR A 135 3.83 -6.37 10.96
C TYR A 135 4.86 -6.70 12.05
N GLU A 136 4.49 -7.53 13.03
CA GLU A 136 5.37 -7.93 14.14
C GLU A 136 6.62 -8.66 13.64
N LYS A 137 6.46 -9.55 12.65
CA LYS A 137 7.60 -10.25 12.00
C LYS A 137 8.56 -9.31 11.27
N LEU A 138 8.10 -8.13 10.88
CA LEU A 138 8.82 -7.23 9.97
C LEU A 138 9.32 -5.93 10.62
N LYS A 139 8.71 -5.46 11.72
CA LYS A 139 8.91 -4.10 12.26
C LYS A 139 10.37 -3.75 12.56
N ASP A 140 11.17 -4.71 13.05
CA ASP A 140 12.59 -4.50 13.34
C ASP A 140 13.44 -4.22 12.09
N LYS A 141 12.90 -4.51 10.89
CA LYS A 141 13.56 -4.32 9.59
C LYS A 141 12.95 -3.20 8.77
N THR A 142 12.02 -2.42 9.33
CA THR A 142 11.34 -1.36 8.59
C THR A 142 12.31 -0.29 8.06
N SER A 143 13.39 0.02 8.79
CA SER A 143 14.45 0.93 8.30
C SER A 143 15.15 0.40 7.03
N THR A 144 15.40 -0.91 6.97
CA THR A 144 15.91 -1.62 5.79
C THR A 144 14.91 -1.54 4.65
N ALA A 145 13.63 -1.79 4.91
CA ALA A 145 12.57 -1.72 3.90
C ALA A 145 12.44 -0.32 3.29
N ILE A 146 12.47 0.73 4.11
CA ILE A 146 12.45 2.13 3.66
C ILE A 146 13.67 2.42 2.78
N THR A 147 14.86 1.98 3.20
CA THR A 147 16.10 2.18 2.43
C THR A 147 16.02 1.49 1.07
N ASN A 148 15.56 0.24 1.04
CA ASN A 148 15.42 -0.54 -0.18
C ASN A 148 14.33 0.03 -1.11
N ALA A 149 13.22 0.51 -0.57
CA ALA A 149 12.15 1.16 -1.33
C ALA A 149 12.61 2.48 -1.97
N LYS A 150 13.42 3.28 -1.26
CA LYS A 150 14.04 4.50 -1.82
C LYS A 150 14.95 4.17 -3.00
N LYS A 151 15.86 3.21 -2.82
CA LYS A 151 16.75 2.73 -3.90
C LYS A 151 15.96 2.21 -5.10
N LEU A 152 14.87 1.47 -4.85
CA LEU A 152 14.03 0.93 -5.93
C LEU A 152 13.36 2.05 -6.73
N ARG A 153 12.88 3.09 -6.04
CA ARG A 153 12.30 4.28 -6.68
C ARG A 153 13.33 5.02 -7.53
N GLU A 154 14.55 5.18 -7.05
CA GLU A 154 15.63 5.83 -7.80
C GLU A 154 16.01 5.02 -9.06
N HIS A 155 16.12 3.70 -8.93
CA HIS A 155 16.40 2.81 -10.06
C HIS A 155 15.35 2.93 -11.18
N HIS A 156 14.07 2.95 -10.83
CA HIS A 156 13.00 3.13 -11.82
C HIS A 156 12.93 4.54 -12.41
N LYS A 157 13.44 5.57 -11.73
CA LYS A 157 13.57 6.91 -12.33
C LYS A 157 14.70 6.95 -13.35
N SER A 158 15.85 6.36 -13.05
CA SER A 158 16.97 6.32 -13.99
C SER A 158 16.64 5.56 -15.27
N ASP A 159 15.86 4.47 -15.17
CA ASP A 159 15.45 3.67 -16.33
C ASP A 159 14.48 4.40 -17.27
N LEU A 160 13.76 5.42 -16.78
CA LEU A 160 12.85 6.26 -17.57
C LEU A 160 13.58 7.44 -18.24
N GLU A 161 14.78 7.77 -17.78
CA GLU A 161 15.60 8.88 -18.27
C GLU A 161 16.73 8.42 -19.22
N SER A 162 16.90 7.10 -19.42
CA SER A 162 17.91 6.46 -20.28
C SER A 162 17.33 5.94 -21.60
#